data_AF-Q2CEK7-F1
#
_entry.id   AF-Q2CEK7-F1
#
_cell.length_a   1.000
_cell.length_b   1.000
_cell.length_c   1.000
_cell.angle_alpha   90.00
_cell.angle_beta   90.00
_cell.angle_gamma   90.00
#
_symmetry.space_group_name_H-M   'P 1'
#
loop_
_entity.id
_entity.type
_entity.pdbx_description
1 polymer ?
#
loop_
_entity_poly.entity_id
_entity_poly.type
_entity_poly.pdbx_seq_one_letter_code
_entity_poly.pdbx_strand_id
1 'polypeptide(L)'
;MKRKLTIVAVAALLAPGAAMAEEEACKIAVLQADGMATITGLAHGAQWNSGRYSMSVTVQNGTNRSVSRQGGTIASDADGAATLARSVVSLPPGSEAEIVLELRNGAAETRCFSRLAG
;
A
#
# COMPACT_ATOMS: atom_id res chain seq x y z
N MET A 1 25.57 28.11 -60.34
CA MET A 1 25.83 26.68 -60.00
C MET A 1 25.14 26.36 -58.68
N LYS A 2 24.28 25.34 -58.65
CA LYS A 2 23.45 24.89 -57.52
C LYS A 2 24.24 23.89 -56.65
N ARG A 3 24.16 23.97 -55.31
CA ARG A 3 24.46 22.86 -54.35
C ARG A 3 23.92 23.22 -52.96
N LYS A 4 22.66 22.85 -52.69
CA LYS A 4 22.21 21.72 -51.82
C LYS A 4 22.46 21.98 -50.33
N LEU A 5 21.47 22.62 -49.69
CA LEU A 5 21.30 22.65 -48.24
C LEU A 5 20.78 21.28 -47.80
N THR A 6 21.56 20.53 -47.02
CA THR A 6 21.09 19.29 -46.39
C THR A 6 20.55 19.64 -45.01
N ILE A 7 19.22 19.64 -44.87
CA ILE A 7 18.55 19.75 -43.57
C ILE A 7 18.52 18.33 -42.98
N VAL A 8 19.28 18.11 -41.91
CA VAL A 8 19.19 16.89 -41.10
C VAL A 8 18.07 17.08 -40.09
N ALA A 9 16.91 16.50 -40.38
CA ALA A 9 15.80 16.42 -39.43
C ALA A 9 16.13 15.34 -38.38
N VAL A 10 16.49 15.78 -37.17
CA VAL A 10 16.58 14.89 -36.00
C VAL A 10 15.18 14.74 -35.43
N ALA A 11 14.46 13.71 -35.87
CA ALA A 11 13.23 13.26 -35.22
C ALA A 11 13.63 12.36 -34.03
N ALA A 12 13.87 12.95 -32.87
CA ALA A 12 13.98 12.20 -31.63
C ALA A 12 12.57 11.80 -31.18
N LEU A 13 12.22 10.54 -31.40
CA LEU A 13 11.01 9.90 -30.91
C LEU A 13 10.95 10.01 -29.37
N LEU A 14 10.06 10.84 -28.86
CA LEU A 14 9.59 10.76 -27.47
C LEU A 14 8.65 9.56 -27.39
N ALA A 15 9.17 8.39 -27.04
CA ALA A 15 8.32 7.30 -26.59
C ALA A 15 7.71 7.69 -25.24
N PRO A 16 6.38 7.79 -25.08
CA PRO A 16 5.79 7.82 -23.76
C PRO A 16 6.04 6.44 -23.16
N GLY A 17 7.02 6.35 -22.26
CA GLY A 17 7.12 5.22 -21.37
C GLY A 17 5.79 5.13 -20.65
N ALA A 18 4.99 4.12 -20.98
CA ALA A 18 3.84 3.74 -20.19
C ALA A 18 4.38 3.41 -18.81
N ALA A 19 4.21 4.34 -17.87
CA ALA A 19 4.29 4.04 -16.46
C ALA A 19 3.18 3.03 -16.19
N MET A 20 3.48 1.75 -16.38
CA MET A 20 2.67 0.68 -15.84
C MET A 20 2.67 0.92 -14.34
N ALA A 21 1.54 1.37 -13.81
CA ALA A 21 1.37 1.49 -12.38
C ALA A 21 1.64 0.10 -11.80
N GLU A 22 2.79 -0.09 -11.16
CA GLU A 22 3.05 -1.28 -10.36
C GLU A 22 1.93 -1.35 -9.33
N GLU A 23 1.05 -2.34 -9.47
CA GLU A 23 -0.02 -2.54 -8.52
C GLU A 23 0.62 -2.91 -7.18
N GLU A 24 0.47 -2.02 -6.19
CA GLU A 24 1.18 -2.11 -4.93
C GLU A 24 0.76 -3.39 -4.19
N ALA A 25 1.70 -4.32 -4.07
CA ALA A 25 1.50 -5.66 -3.56
C ALA A 25 0.92 -5.73 -2.13
N CYS A 26 1.14 -4.68 -1.34
CA CYS A 26 0.68 -4.50 0.04
C CYS A 26 0.11 -3.10 0.15
N LYS A 27 -1.11 -2.97 0.67
CA LYS A 27 -1.74 -1.66 0.83
C LYS A 27 -2.49 -1.56 2.15
N ILE A 28 -2.42 -0.39 2.78
CA ILE A 28 -3.23 -0.03 3.93
C ILE A 28 -4.23 1.03 3.48
N ALA A 29 -5.51 0.64 3.39
CA ALA A 29 -6.60 1.57 3.11
C ALA A 29 -7.12 2.15 4.43
N VAL A 30 -7.35 3.46 4.47
CA VAL A 30 -7.83 4.16 5.66
C VAL A 30 -9.02 5.03 5.31
N LEU A 31 -10.09 4.90 6.09
CA LEU A 31 -11.23 5.81 6.09
C LEU A 31 -11.32 6.47 7.47
N GLN A 32 -11.21 7.80 7.51
CA GLN A 32 -11.30 8.58 8.75
C GLN A 32 -12.59 9.41 8.77
N ALA A 33 -13.31 9.34 9.87
CA ALA A 33 -14.50 10.14 10.13
C ALA A 33 -14.71 10.28 11.65
N ASP A 34 -15.07 11.48 12.11
CA ASP A 34 -15.50 11.76 13.49
C ASP A 34 -14.55 11.24 14.58
N GLY A 35 -13.24 11.44 14.41
CA GLY A 35 -12.23 10.99 15.39
C GLY A 35 -12.05 9.47 15.46
N MET A 36 -12.48 8.75 14.42
CA MET A 36 -12.32 7.31 14.27
C MET A 36 -11.64 7.01 12.93
N ALA A 37 -10.77 6.00 12.91
CA ALA A 37 -10.18 5.47 11.69
C ALA A 37 -10.54 4.01 11.50
N THR A 38 -11.13 3.68 10.35
CA THR A 38 -11.23 2.30 9.85
C THR A 38 -10.01 2.01 8.99
N ILE A 39 -9.22 1.03 9.41
CA ILE A 39 -7.99 0.58 8.76
C ILE A 39 -8.26 -0.79 8.16
N THR A 40 -7.99 -0.95 6.86
CA THR A 40 -8.10 -2.22 6.14
C THR A 40 -6.77 -2.57 5.50
N GLY A 41 -6.24 -3.74 5.83
CA GLY A 41 -5.06 -4.30 5.20
C GLY A 41 -5.43 -5.09 3.93
N LEU A 42 -4.72 -4.84 2.84
CA LEU A 42 -4.95 -5.43 1.53
C LEU A 42 -3.67 -6.04 0.96
N ALA A 43 -3.82 -7.14 0.22
CA ALA A 43 -2.77 -7.69 -0.64
C ALA A 43 -3.26 -7.74 -2.09
N HIS A 44 -2.36 -7.50 -3.04
CA HIS A 44 -2.60 -7.64 -4.47
C HIS A 44 -1.47 -8.35 -5.18
N GLY A 45 -1.82 -9.16 -6.17
CA GLY A 45 -0.87 -9.83 -7.05
C GLY A 45 -0.80 -11.34 -6.82
N ALA A 46 -0.52 -12.06 -7.90
CA ALA A 46 -0.62 -13.52 -7.96
C ALA A 46 0.23 -14.24 -6.90
N GLN A 47 1.36 -13.68 -6.45
CA GLN A 47 2.16 -14.28 -5.40
C GLN A 47 1.50 -14.27 -4.01
N TRP A 48 0.44 -13.48 -3.80
CA TRP A 48 -0.27 -13.39 -2.52
C TRP A 48 -1.63 -14.10 -2.55
N ASN A 49 -1.82 -15.04 -3.47
CA ASN A 49 -2.99 -15.94 -3.45
C ASN A 49 -3.00 -16.92 -2.26
N SER A 50 -1.87 -17.01 -1.56
CA SER A 50 -1.62 -17.88 -0.42
C SER A 50 -0.57 -17.25 0.49
N GLY A 51 -0.34 -17.85 1.64
CA GLY A 51 0.65 -17.38 2.61
C GLY A 51 0.02 -16.87 3.90
N ARG A 52 0.73 -15.97 4.57
CA ARG A 52 0.40 -15.46 5.90
C ARG A 52 0.49 -13.95 5.91
N TYR A 53 -0.32 -13.31 6.73
CA TYR A 53 -0.19 -11.89 7.00
C TYR A 53 -0.12 -11.60 8.51
N SER A 54 0.47 -10.47 8.85
CA SER A 54 0.41 -9.85 10.17
C SER A 54 0.15 -8.35 10.01
N MET A 55 -0.86 -7.83 10.71
CA MET A 55 -1.15 -6.41 10.80
C MET A 55 -1.04 -5.96 12.26
N SER A 56 -0.28 -4.91 12.53
CA SER A 56 -0.25 -4.25 13.84
C SER A 56 -0.69 -2.80 13.73
N VAL A 57 -1.54 -2.36 14.66
CA VAL A 57 -1.94 -0.96 14.82
C VAL A 57 -1.52 -0.52 16.20
N THR A 58 -0.65 0.49 16.27
CA THR A 58 -0.25 1.16 17.51
C THR A 58 -0.88 2.53 17.54
N VAL A 59 -1.64 2.86 18.58
CA VAL A 59 -2.20 4.20 18.80
C VAL A 59 -1.56 4.83 20.02
N GLN A 60 -1.08 6.06 19.87
CA GLN A 60 -0.53 6.89 20.94
C GLN A 60 -1.45 8.10 21.16
N ASN A 61 -1.86 8.34 22.41
CA ASN A 61 -2.62 9.53 22.80
C ASN A 61 -2.09 10.04 24.14
N GLY A 62 -1.35 11.15 24.11
CA GLY A 62 -0.60 11.65 25.26
C GLY A 62 0.40 10.59 25.75
N THR A 63 0.27 10.14 26.98
CA THR A 63 1.11 9.07 27.57
C THR A 63 0.54 7.66 27.35
N ASN A 64 -0.70 7.53 26.86
CA ASN A 64 -1.36 6.25 26.67
C ASN A 64 -0.95 5.62 25.33
N ARG A 65 -0.64 4.32 25.35
CA ARG A 65 -0.31 3.52 24.17
C ARG A 65 -1.16 2.28 24.10
N SER A 66 -1.85 2.09 22.98
CA SER A 66 -2.59 0.87 22.66
C SER A 66 -1.94 0.15 21.49
N VAL A 67 -1.88 -1.18 21.53
CA VAL A 67 -1.35 -2.01 20.45
C VAL A 67 -2.33 -3.13 20.15
N SER A 68 -2.77 -3.21 18.91
CA SER A 68 -3.55 -4.34 18.38
C SER A 68 -2.72 -5.10 17.34
N ARG A 69 -2.83 -6.42 17.34
CA ARG A 69 -2.18 -7.30 16.36
C ARG A 69 -3.21 -8.31 15.84
N GLN A 70 -3.27 -8.43 14.52
CA GLN A 70 -4.09 -9.41 13.81
C GLN A 70 -3.21 -10.18 12.84
N GLY A 71 -3.55 -11.43 12.56
CA GLY A 71 -2.81 -12.23 11.61
C GLY A 71 -3.63 -13.43 11.16
N GLY A 72 -3.30 -13.94 9.99
CA GLY A 72 -4.07 -15.02 9.37
C GLY A 72 -3.40 -15.57 8.13
N THR A 73 -4.13 -16.43 7.43
CA THR A 73 -3.78 -16.90 6.09
C THR A 73 -4.33 -15.94 5.05
N ILE A 74 -3.61 -15.77 3.94
CA ILE A 74 -4.12 -15.01 2.81
C ILE A 74 -5.00 -15.93 1.95
N ALA A 75 -6.18 -15.45 1.61
CA ALA A 75 -7.08 -16.05 0.64
C ALA A 75 -7.52 -14.94 -0.33
N SER A 76 -6.93 -14.93 -1.52
CA SER A 76 -7.29 -13.94 -2.55
C SER A 76 -8.54 -14.37 -3.31
N ASP A 77 -9.22 -13.39 -3.90
CA ASP A 77 -10.25 -13.61 -4.90
C ASP A 77 -9.64 -13.97 -6.28
N ALA A 78 -10.50 -14.04 -7.29
CA ALA A 78 -10.14 -14.38 -8.66
C ALA A 78 -9.23 -13.34 -9.33
N ASP A 79 -9.24 -12.09 -8.86
CA ASP A 79 -8.43 -10.99 -9.37
C ASP A 79 -7.06 -10.91 -8.66
N GLY A 80 -6.82 -11.80 -7.68
CA GLY A 80 -5.59 -11.80 -6.90
C GLY A 80 -5.58 -10.72 -5.82
N ALA A 81 -6.75 -10.17 -5.47
CA ALA A 81 -6.92 -9.23 -4.38
C ALA A 81 -7.35 -9.96 -3.10
N ALA A 82 -6.86 -9.52 -1.94
CA ALA A 82 -7.27 -10.07 -0.66
C ALA A 82 -7.50 -8.96 0.36
N THR A 83 -8.66 -8.98 1.02
CA THR A 83 -8.88 -8.22 2.26
C THR A 83 -8.41 -9.07 3.44
N LEU A 84 -7.41 -8.59 4.17
CA LEU A 84 -6.69 -9.39 5.15
C LEU A 84 -7.25 -9.19 6.56
N ALA A 85 -7.27 -7.94 7.01
CA ALA A 85 -7.71 -7.56 8.34
C ALA A 85 -8.38 -6.19 8.30
N ARG A 86 -9.30 -5.99 9.25
CA ARG A 86 -9.96 -4.72 9.48
C ARG A 86 -9.81 -4.35 10.96
N SER A 87 -9.42 -3.11 11.22
CA SER A 87 -9.37 -2.55 12.57
C SER A 87 -10.10 -1.22 12.59
N VAL A 88 -10.78 -0.93 13.70
CA VAL A 88 -11.39 0.37 13.94
C VAL A 88 -10.80 0.89 15.23
N VAL A 89 -10.23 2.09 15.17
CA VAL A 89 -9.55 2.73 16.29
C VAL A 89 -10.06 4.15 16.49
N SER A 90 -10.04 4.62 17.73
CA SER A 90 -10.26 6.03 18.03
C SER A 90 -8.96 6.80 17.82
N LEU A 91 -9.04 7.89 17.04
CA LEU A 91 -8.01 8.89 16.84
C LEU A 91 -8.60 10.29 17.15
N PRO A 92 -8.66 10.69 18.44
CA PRO A 92 -9.00 12.07 18.78
C PRO A 92 -7.84 13.03 18.40
N PRO A 93 -8.10 14.35 18.37
CA PRO A 93 -7.08 15.37 18.10
C PRO A 93 -5.81 15.21 18.93
N GLY A 94 -4.67 15.19 18.25
CA GLY A 94 -3.35 15.05 18.89
C GLY A 94 -2.95 13.62 19.22
N SER A 95 -3.72 12.63 18.78
CA SER A 95 -3.30 11.24 18.76
C SER A 95 -2.57 10.89 17.46
N GLU A 96 -1.77 9.83 17.51
CA GLU A 96 -1.10 9.26 16.35
C GLU A 96 -1.36 7.77 16.27
N ALA A 97 -1.49 7.23 15.06
CA ALA A 97 -1.51 5.80 14.84
C ALA A 97 -0.45 5.36 13.84
N GLU A 98 0.27 4.29 14.17
CA GLU A 98 1.20 3.61 13.28
C GLU A 98 0.64 2.23 12.92
N ILE A 99 0.54 1.97 11.62
CA ILE A 99 0.02 0.74 11.05
C ILE A 99 1.15 0.07 10.28
N VAL A 100 1.39 -1.20 10.57
CA VAL A 100 2.32 -2.05 9.82
C VAL A 100 1.56 -3.28 9.36
N LEU A 101 1.62 -3.57 8.07
CA LEU A 101 1.11 -4.79 7.45
C LEU A 101 2.26 -5.52 6.79
N GLU A 102 2.38 -6.81 7.08
CA GLU A 102 3.39 -7.71 6.53
C GLU A 102 2.72 -8.88 5.86
N LEU A 103 3.22 -9.25 4.69
CA LEU A 103 2.79 -10.42 3.93
C LEU A 103 3.97 -11.36 3.75
N ARG A 104 3.74 -12.66 3.90
CA ARG A 104 4.75 -13.71 3.74
C ARG A 104 4.20 -14.89 2.95
N ASN A 105 4.88 -15.28 1.88
CA ASN A 105 4.58 -16.49 1.10
C ASN A 105 5.89 -17.17 0.69
N GLY A 106 6.25 -18.26 1.37
CA GLY A 106 7.55 -18.91 1.17
C GLY A 106 8.70 -17.95 1.47
N ALA A 107 9.52 -17.67 0.45
CA ALA A 107 10.64 -16.72 0.52
C ALA A 107 10.24 -15.27 0.18
N ALA A 108 9.03 -15.04 -0.35
CA ALA A 108 8.54 -13.70 -0.63
C ALA A 108 8.02 -13.05 0.65
N GLU A 109 8.53 -11.86 0.96
CA GLU A 109 8.06 -11.02 2.06
C GLU A 109 7.91 -9.59 1.55
N THR A 110 6.83 -8.93 1.96
CA THR A 110 6.66 -7.49 1.76
C THR A 110 6.04 -6.87 3.00
N ARG A 111 6.30 -5.58 3.20
CA ARG A 111 5.77 -4.82 4.32
C ARG A 111 5.35 -3.45 3.81
N CYS A 112 4.16 -3.02 4.19
CA CYS A 112 3.70 -1.65 4.01
C CYS A 112 3.39 -1.00 5.35
N PHE A 113 3.54 0.32 5.40
CA PHE A 113 3.38 1.12 6.62
C PHE A 113 2.49 2.32 6.32
N SER A 114 1.73 2.74 7.33
CA SER A 114 0.96 3.97 7.28
C SER A 114 0.99 4.65 8.65
N ARG A 115 0.93 5.99 8.64
CA ARG A 115 0.83 6.80 9.86
C ARG A 115 -0.36 7.74 9.72
N LEU A 116 -1.16 7.81 10.78
CA LEU A 116 -2.32 8.67 10.87
C LEU A 116 -2.13 9.64 12.02
N ALA A 117 -2.66 10.85 11.84
CA ALA A 117 -2.82 11.84 12.90
C ALA A 117 -4.31 12.08 13.10
N GLY A 118 -4.72 12.16 14.37
CA GLY A 118 -6.09 12.45 14.79
C GLY A 118 -6.34 13.93 15.00
#